data_AF-A0A357QN25-F1
#
_entry.id   AF-A0A357QN25-F1
#
_cell.length_a   1.000
_cell.length_b   1.000
_cell.length_c   1.000
_cell.angle_alpha   90.00
_cell.angle_beta   90.00
_cell.angle_gamma   90.00
#
_symmetry.space_group_name_H-M   'P 1'
#
loop_
_entity.id
_entity.type
_entity.pdbx_description
1 polymer ?
#
loop_
_entity_poly.entity_id
_entity_poly.type
_entity_poly.pdbx_seq_one_letter_code
_entity_poly.pdbx_strand_id
1 'polypeptide(L)'
;MKKTIYVIMAVLFMAAFVACDSKKEEKKDDGASKDEAFKKGVQELADFRCEMEKIQDNIKEIQMKYDTAAQNLVYFHKAIELLAGCEKIKPESIEELKTGFITGYLNKRGTGLVLEEKKDKKGVLEAYLIKDEKKKVIETVKNDSIPAEILTEIQSWADMKCNMETMKEEFQKLLDAFNEQFKDDKERDAKVKKYAIEMMGKCEFVSPEELEEMKKEME
;
A
#
# COMPACT_ATOMS: atom_id res chain seq x y z
N MET A 1 -24.45 -1.37 2.76
CA MET A 1 -23.27 -1.76 1.97
C MET A 1 -22.53 -2.87 2.72
N LYS A 2 -22.73 -4.14 2.34
CA LYS A 2 -22.26 -5.33 3.10
C LYS A 2 -21.78 -6.48 2.18
N LYS A 3 -21.33 -6.18 0.95
CA LYS A 3 -21.04 -7.24 -0.05
C LYS A 3 -19.59 -7.37 -0.50
N THR A 4 -18.67 -6.51 -0.06
CA THR A 4 -17.29 -6.51 -0.60
C THR A 4 -16.26 -7.24 0.27
N ILE A 5 -16.61 -7.63 1.51
CA ILE A 5 -15.68 -8.30 2.44
C ILE A 5 -15.55 -9.82 2.18
N TYR A 6 -16.37 -10.39 1.30
CA TYR A 6 -16.44 -11.84 1.10
C TYR A 6 -15.43 -12.43 0.10
N VAL A 7 -14.61 -11.62 -0.57
CA VAL A 7 -13.68 -12.15 -1.60
C VAL A 7 -12.39 -12.72 -0.98
N ILE A 8 -11.95 -12.23 0.17
CA ILE A 8 -10.66 -12.64 0.76
C ILE A 8 -10.77 -13.96 1.57
N MET A 9 -11.94 -14.33 2.08
CA MET A 9 -12.09 -15.59 2.85
C MET A 9 -12.29 -16.86 2.01
N ALA A 10 -12.58 -16.76 0.71
CA ALA A 10 -12.91 -17.94 -0.10
C ALA A 10 -11.68 -18.68 -0.64
N VAL A 11 -10.49 -18.07 -0.64
CA VAL A 11 -9.26 -18.66 -1.21
C VAL A 11 -8.58 -19.63 -0.24
N LEU A 12 -8.88 -19.57 1.06
CA LEU A 12 -8.24 -20.41 2.09
C LEU A 12 -8.77 -21.85 2.20
N PHE A 13 -9.81 -22.25 1.47
CA PHE A 13 -10.46 -23.56 1.64
C PHE A 13 -10.19 -24.61 0.54
N MET A 14 -9.35 -24.34 -0.47
CA MET A 14 -9.01 -25.34 -1.51
C MET A 14 -7.69 -26.10 -1.27
N ALA A 15 -7.17 -26.13 -0.05
CA ALA A 15 -5.92 -26.83 0.30
C ALA A 15 -6.12 -28.14 1.08
N ALA A 16 -7.28 -28.80 0.96
CA ALA A 16 -7.59 -29.99 1.77
C ALA A 16 -8.21 -31.17 0.99
N PHE A 17 -7.80 -31.40 -0.26
CA PHE A 17 -7.90 -32.70 -0.94
C PHE A 17 -6.72 -32.69 -1.93
N VAL A 18 -5.69 -33.53 -1.85
CA VAL A 18 -5.73 -34.98 -2.03
C VAL A 18 -4.49 -35.57 -1.35
N ALA A 19 -4.66 -36.13 -0.15
CA ALA A 19 -3.79 -37.18 0.36
C ALA A 19 -4.68 -38.43 0.48
N CYS A 20 -4.75 -39.22 -0.58
CA CYS A 20 -5.19 -40.62 -0.54
C CYS A 20 -4.60 -41.37 -1.73
N ASP A 21 -3.50 -42.04 -1.40
CA ASP A 21 -2.92 -43.28 -1.89
C ASP A 21 -3.35 -43.96 -3.22
N SER A 22 -2.32 -44.58 -3.79
CA SER A 22 -2.30 -45.77 -4.66
C SER A 22 -2.29 -45.62 -6.19
N LYS A 23 -1.17 -46.15 -6.74
CA LYS A 23 -0.83 -46.51 -8.13
C LYS A 23 -0.20 -45.41 -9.01
N LYS A 24 1.12 -45.57 -9.19
CA LYS A 24 1.90 -44.99 -10.30
C LYS A 24 1.30 -45.41 -11.64
N GLU A 25 0.46 -44.56 -12.21
CA GLU A 25 0.39 -44.40 -13.65
C GLU A 25 1.28 -43.21 -14.00
N GLU A 26 2.32 -43.44 -14.81
CA GLU A 26 3.00 -42.36 -15.53
C GLU A 26 2.00 -41.74 -16.49
N LYS A 27 1.23 -40.75 -16.01
CA LYS A 27 0.54 -39.83 -16.90
C LYS A 27 1.62 -39.03 -17.60
N LYS A 28 1.67 -39.13 -18.93
CA LYS A 28 2.37 -38.17 -19.78
C LYS A 28 1.88 -36.80 -19.35
N ASP A 29 2.81 -36.03 -18.81
CA ASP A 29 2.61 -34.67 -18.37
C ASP A 29 2.47 -33.81 -19.63
N ASP A 30 1.23 -33.67 -20.11
CA ASP A 30 0.91 -32.81 -21.24
C ASP A 30 1.23 -31.38 -20.80
N GLY A 31 2.33 -30.82 -21.29
CA GLY A 31 2.85 -29.49 -20.90
C GLY A 31 1.83 -28.34 -20.97
N ALA A 32 0.69 -28.54 -21.61
CA ALA A 32 -0.46 -27.65 -21.56
C ALA A 32 -1.03 -27.44 -20.14
N SER A 33 -1.08 -28.48 -19.30
CA SER A 33 -1.63 -28.37 -17.93
C SER A 33 -0.71 -27.58 -17.00
N LYS A 34 0.62 -27.68 -17.20
CA LYS A 34 1.61 -26.91 -16.44
C LYS A 34 1.64 -25.44 -16.85
N ASP A 35 1.52 -25.13 -18.14
CA ASP A 35 1.45 -23.75 -18.63
C ASP A 35 0.15 -23.04 -18.18
N GLU A 36 -0.97 -23.76 -18.15
CA GLU A 36 -2.24 -23.22 -17.63
C GLU A 36 -2.14 -22.90 -16.13
N ALA A 37 -1.56 -23.81 -15.33
CA ALA A 37 -1.31 -23.57 -13.91
C ALA A 37 -0.35 -22.39 -13.68
N PHE A 38 0.71 -22.29 -14.51
CA PHE A 38 1.66 -21.18 -14.47
C PHE A 38 0.98 -19.84 -14.75
N LYS A 39 0.22 -19.76 -15.85
CA LYS A 39 -0.51 -18.55 -16.25
C LYS A 39 -1.50 -18.11 -15.17
N LYS A 40 -2.19 -19.06 -14.53
CA LYS A 40 -3.09 -18.78 -13.41
C LYS A 40 -2.35 -18.21 -12.20
N GLY A 41 -1.19 -18.76 -11.85
CA GLY A 41 -0.37 -18.23 -10.75
C GLY A 41 0.13 -16.80 -11.04
N VAL A 42 0.56 -16.52 -12.27
CA VAL A 42 0.95 -15.15 -12.68
C VAL A 42 -0.25 -14.20 -12.66
N GLN A 43 -1.43 -14.65 -13.09
CA GLN A 43 -2.67 -13.87 -13.01
C GLN A 43 -2.99 -13.48 -11.56
N GLU A 44 -2.93 -14.43 -10.63
CA GLU A 44 -3.21 -14.17 -9.22
C GLU A 44 -2.25 -13.13 -8.63
N LEU A 45 -0.95 -13.24 -8.93
CA LEU A 45 0.04 -12.24 -8.54
C LEU A 45 -0.24 -10.86 -9.16
N ALA A 46 -0.62 -10.82 -10.44
CA ALA A 46 -0.93 -9.59 -11.15
C ALA A 46 -2.20 -8.90 -10.62
N ASP A 47 -3.26 -9.66 -10.34
CA ASP A 47 -4.50 -9.15 -9.75
C ASP A 47 -4.22 -8.57 -8.37
N PHE A 48 -3.43 -9.27 -7.56
CA PHE A 48 -3.05 -8.81 -6.24
C PHE A 48 -2.24 -7.50 -6.31
N ARG A 49 -1.29 -7.41 -7.25
CA ARG A 49 -0.52 -6.18 -7.49
C ARG A 49 -1.43 -5.04 -7.96
N CYS A 50 -2.39 -5.32 -8.84
CA CYS A 50 -3.33 -4.30 -9.32
C CYS A 50 -4.18 -3.70 -8.20
N GLU A 51 -4.64 -4.52 -7.24
CA GLU A 51 -5.34 -4.01 -6.05
C GLU A 51 -4.43 -3.19 -5.13
N MET A 52 -3.14 -3.53 -5.02
CA MET A 52 -2.17 -2.66 -4.34
C MET A 52 -2.01 -1.33 -5.07
N GLU A 53 -1.89 -1.30 -6.40
CA GLU A 53 -1.78 -0.03 -7.15
C GLU A 53 -3.04 0.84 -6.97
N LYS A 54 -4.23 0.25 -6.96
CA LYS A 54 -5.48 0.94 -6.65
C LYS A 54 -5.46 1.61 -5.27
N ILE A 55 -5.04 0.88 -4.24
CA ILE A 55 -4.94 1.44 -2.88
C ILE A 55 -3.90 2.55 -2.86
N GLN A 56 -2.79 2.38 -3.56
CA GLN A 56 -1.74 3.40 -3.68
C GLN A 56 -2.26 4.67 -4.36
N ASP A 57 -3.04 4.55 -5.42
CA ASP A 57 -3.63 5.67 -6.14
C ASP A 57 -4.64 6.43 -5.26
N ASN A 58 -5.56 5.72 -4.59
CA ASN A 58 -6.48 6.32 -3.63
C ASN A 58 -5.75 7.07 -2.50
N ILE A 59 -4.64 6.50 -2.00
CA ILE A 59 -3.77 7.16 -1.02
C ILE A 59 -3.18 8.45 -1.59
N LYS A 60 -2.68 8.44 -2.83
CA LYS A 60 -2.10 9.61 -3.50
C LYS A 60 -3.16 10.70 -3.71
N GLU A 61 -4.37 10.34 -4.13
CA GLU A 61 -5.48 11.29 -4.31
C GLU A 61 -5.82 12.01 -3.00
N ILE A 62 -5.96 11.27 -1.90
CA ILE A 62 -6.18 11.87 -0.58
C ILE A 62 -5.01 12.78 -0.20
N GLN A 63 -3.77 12.35 -0.41
CA GLN A 63 -2.59 13.16 -0.11
C GLN A 63 -2.57 14.48 -0.91
N MET A 64 -2.87 14.43 -2.21
CA MET A 64 -2.89 15.60 -3.10
C MET A 64 -4.02 16.58 -2.75
N LYS A 65 -5.19 16.09 -2.32
CA LYS A 65 -6.31 16.92 -1.88
C LYS A 65 -5.93 17.82 -0.69
N TYR A 66 -5.01 17.37 0.15
CA TYR A 66 -4.58 18.05 1.37
C TYR A 66 -3.17 18.64 1.27
N ASP A 67 -2.77 19.17 0.12
CA ASP A 67 -1.37 19.52 -0.14
C ASP A 67 -0.95 20.99 0.13
N THR A 68 -1.70 21.79 0.91
CA THR A 68 -1.27 23.20 1.14
C THR A 68 -1.56 23.86 2.49
N ALA A 69 -2.42 23.37 3.39
CA ALA A 69 -2.82 24.11 4.61
C ALA A 69 -2.07 23.65 5.88
N ALA A 70 -1.84 24.52 6.88
CA ALA A 70 -1.27 24.06 8.15
C ALA A 70 -2.24 23.16 8.94
N GLN A 71 -3.54 23.20 8.62
CA GLN A 71 -4.51 22.20 9.04
C GLN A 71 -4.10 20.77 8.67
N ASN A 72 -3.42 20.58 7.55
CA ASN A 72 -3.05 19.25 7.07
C ASN A 72 -1.92 18.63 7.92
N LEU A 73 -1.13 19.43 8.64
CA LEU A 73 -0.15 18.93 9.59
C LEU A 73 -0.81 18.29 10.81
N VAL A 74 -1.90 18.88 11.29
CA VAL A 74 -2.70 18.29 12.38
C VAL A 74 -3.46 17.06 11.91
N TYR A 75 -4.02 17.10 10.69
CA TYR A 75 -4.66 15.94 10.07
C TYR A 75 -3.67 14.78 9.91
N PHE A 76 -2.44 15.09 9.51
CA PHE A 76 -1.37 14.14 9.35
C PHE A 76 -0.88 13.57 10.69
N HIS A 77 -0.77 14.37 11.76
CA HIS A 77 -0.54 13.82 13.10
C HIS A 77 -1.66 12.89 13.54
N LYS A 78 -2.91 13.23 13.24
CA LYS A 78 -4.02 12.34 13.53
C LYS A 78 -3.90 11.03 12.74
N ALA A 79 -3.48 11.11 11.48
CA ALA A 79 -3.19 9.94 10.67
C ALA A 79 -2.07 9.07 11.29
N ILE A 80 -0.96 9.67 11.73
CA ILE A 80 0.13 8.99 12.44
C ILE A 80 -0.37 8.28 13.71
N GLU A 81 -1.17 8.97 14.54
CA GLU A 81 -1.74 8.36 15.76
C GLU A 81 -2.55 7.11 15.43
N LEU A 82 -3.30 7.13 14.32
CA LEU A 82 -4.09 6.00 13.86
C LEU A 82 -3.22 4.88 13.27
N LEU A 83 -2.17 5.23 12.53
CA LEU A 83 -1.19 4.26 12.00
C LEU A 83 -0.42 3.54 13.11
N ALA A 84 -0.18 4.20 14.25
CA ALA A 84 0.44 3.54 15.41
C ALA A 84 -0.41 2.39 15.99
N GLY A 85 -1.71 2.35 15.66
CA GLY A 85 -2.59 1.22 15.96
C GLY A 85 -2.48 0.05 14.96
N CYS A 86 -1.72 0.20 13.88
CA CYS A 86 -1.51 -0.84 12.89
C CYS A 86 -0.26 -1.68 13.23
N GLU A 87 -0.45 -2.93 13.67
CA GLU A 87 0.64 -3.82 14.06
C GLU A 87 1.68 -4.09 12.95
N LYS A 88 1.26 -3.93 11.69
CA LYS A 88 2.08 -4.20 10.50
C LYS A 88 2.95 -3.03 10.07
N ILE A 89 2.66 -1.82 10.55
CA ILE A 89 3.47 -0.65 10.23
C ILE A 89 4.52 -0.48 11.32
N LYS A 90 5.78 -0.53 10.91
CA LYS A 90 6.89 -0.36 11.85
C LYS A 90 6.99 1.09 12.31
N PRO A 91 7.36 1.35 13.58
CA PRO A 91 7.51 2.70 14.10
C PRO A 91 8.47 3.57 13.27
N GLU A 92 9.56 3.01 12.75
CA GLU A 92 10.50 3.74 11.88
C GLU A 92 9.84 4.26 10.61
N SER A 93 8.93 3.49 10.00
CA SER A 93 8.19 3.90 8.81
C SER A 93 7.22 5.04 9.12
N ILE A 94 6.66 5.06 10.33
CA ILE A 94 5.82 6.17 10.81
C ILE A 94 6.64 7.45 10.96
N GLU A 95 7.86 7.37 11.50
CA GLU A 95 8.76 8.52 11.65
C GLU A 95 9.31 9.03 10.31
N GLU A 96 9.61 8.13 9.37
CA GLU A 96 10.00 8.50 8.00
C GLU A 96 8.86 9.23 7.28
N LEU A 97 7.63 8.70 7.37
CA LEU A 97 6.44 9.39 6.88
C LEU A 97 6.32 10.76 7.56
N LYS A 98 6.49 10.82 8.89
CA LYS A 98 6.42 12.08 9.64
C LYS A 98 7.37 13.13 9.10
N THR A 99 8.63 12.75 8.95
CA THR A 99 9.70 13.61 8.47
C THR A 99 9.42 14.06 7.03
N GLY A 100 9.07 13.14 6.13
CA GLY A 100 8.79 13.44 4.73
C GLY A 100 7.66 14.46 4.54
N PHE A 101 6.56 14.33 5.29
CA PHE A 101 5.45 15.28 5.25
C PHE A 101 5.83 16.67 5.77
N ILE A 102 6.53 16.74 6.91
CA ILE A 102 7.00 18.00 7.48
C ILE A 102 7.95 18.70 6.52
N THR A 103 8.93 17.99 5.98
CA THR A 103 9.88 18.52 4.99
C THR A 103 9.18 18.99 3.73
N GLY A 104 8.24 18.20 3.19
CA GLY A 104 7.44 18.57 2.01
C GLY A 104 6.63 19.85 2.22
N TYR A 105 5.98 19.97 3.39
CA TYR A 105 5.24 21.16 3.77
C TYR A 105 6.14 22.41 3.88
N LEU A 106 7.24 22.30 4.61
CA LEU A 106 8.17 23.43 4.83
C LEU A 106 8.83 23.89 3.51
N ASN A 107 9.20 22.94 2.64
CA ASN A 107 9.76 23.26 1.32
C ASN A 107 8.79 24.07 0.45
N LYS A 108 7.48 23.80 0.52
CA LYS A 108 6.46 24.54 -0.25
C LYS A 108 6.12 25.91 0.34
N ARG A 109 6.19 26.06 1.67
CA ARG A 109 5.82 27.31 2.37
C ARG A 109 6.97 28.33 2.50
N GLY A 110 8.19 27.91 2.23
CA GLY A 110 9.37 28.78 2.16
C GLY A 110 10.28 28.65 3.38
N THR A 111 11.48 29.21 3.24
CA THR A 111 12.54 29.15 4.26
C THR A 111 12.20 30.04 5.47
N GLY A 112 12.69 29.65 6.67
CA GLY A 112 12.48 30.40 7.91
C GLY A 112 11.14 30.13 8.62
N LEU A 113 10.50 29.00 8.33
CA LEU A 113 9.35 28.48 9.08
C LEU A 113 9.75 27.23 9.87
N VAL A 114 9.25 27.11 11.09
CA VAL A 114 9.43 25.94 11.96
C VAL A 114 8.07 25.46 12.45
N LEU A 115 7.92 24.14 12.52
CA LEU A 115 6.79 23.49 13.14
C LEU A 115 7.13 23.17 14.60
N GLU A 116 6.28 23.60 15.53
CA GLU A 116 6.33 23.15 16.93
C GLU A 116 5.05 22.42 17.29
N GLU A 117 5.19 21.24 17.89
CA GLU A 117 4.09 20.45 18.45
C GLU A 117 4.09 20.62 19.98
N LYS A 118 2.96 21.01 20.56
CA LYS A 118 2.78 21.07 22.02
C LYS A 118 1.44 20.49 22.42
N LYS A 119 1.38 19.89 23.60
CA LYS A 119 0.10 19.56 24.23
C LYS A 119 -0.37 20.75 25.04
N ASP A 120 -1.64 21.11 24.89
CA ASP A 120 -2.27 22.13 25.73
C ASP A 120 -2.46 21.62 27.17
N LYS A 121 -3.01 22.47 28.04
CA LYS A 121 -3.26 22.12 29.45
C LYS A 121 -4.26 20.97 29.65
N LYS A 122 -5.04 20.62 28.61
CA LYS A 122 -6.00 19.52 28.58
C LYS A 122 -5.42 18.27 27.90
N GLY A 123 -4.16 18.31 27.45
CA GLY A 123 -3.50 17.22 26.74
C GLY A 123 -3.82 17.17 25.25
N VAL A 124 -4.53 18.15 24.69
CA VAL A 124 -4.87 18.24 23.27
C VAL A 124 -3.62 18.66 22.49
N LEU A 125 -3.30 17.93 21.43
CA LEU A 125 -2.19 18.28 20.55
C LEU A 125 -2.51 19.54 19.76
N GLU A 126 -1.58 20.49 19.79
CA GLU A 126 -1.59 21.74 19.05
C GLU A 126 -0.34 21.81 18.18
N ALA A 127 -0.52 22.07 16.89
CA ALA A 127 0.57 22.35 15.96
C ALA A 127 0.67 23.86 15.74
N TYR A 128 1.88 24.38 15.88
CA TYR A 128 2.22 25.78 15.73
C TYR A 128 3.13 25.95 14.52
N LEU A 129 2.72 26.84 13.62
CA LEU A 129 3.60 27.31 12.57
C LEU A 129 4.25 28.61 13.04
N ILE A 130 5.58 28.64 13.08
CA ILE A 130 6.37 29.73 13.64
C ILE A 130 7.30 30.28 12.56
N LYS A 131 7.36 31.62 12.45
CA LYS A 131 8.41 32.27 11.66
C LYS A 131 9.69 32.38 12.49
N ASP A 132 10.72 31.64 12.11
CA ASP A 132 11.96 31.40 12.85
C ASP A 132 12.67 32.70 13.24
N GLU A 133 12.82 33.61 12.29
CA GLU A 133 13.49 34.91 12.48
C GLU A 133 12.84 35.82 13.53
N LYS A 134 11.55 35.64 13.83
CA LYS A 134 10.78 36.52 14.72
C LYS A 134 10.14 35.80 15.91
N LYS A 135 10.30 34.47 16.00
CA LYS A 135 9.57 33.59 16.94
C LYS A 135 8.07 33.93 17.02
N LYS A 136 7.48 34.33 15.88
CA LYS A 136 6.08 34.74 15.80
C LYS A 136 5.26 33.54 15.35
N VAL A 137 4.29 33.15 16.18
CA VAL A 137 3.25 32.19 15.78
C VAL A 137 2.41 32.83 14.68
N ILE A 138 2.37 32.18 13.53
CA ILE A 138 1.58 32.63 12.38
C ILE A 138 0.31 31.81 12.18
N GLU A 139 0.30 30.56 12.64
CA GLU A 139 -0.88 29.69 12.61
C GLU A 139 -0.86 28.73 13.81
N THR A 140 -2.04 28.42 14.33
CA THR A 140 -2.24 27.41 15.37
C THR A 140 -3.44 26.57 14.99
N VAL A 141 -3.25 25.25 14.98
CA VAL A 141 -4.32 24.30 14.70
C VAL A 141 -4.35 23.27 15.82
N LYS A 142 -5.57 22.95 16.29
CA LYS A 142 -5.80 21.99 17.37
C LYS A 142 -6.41 20.70 16.85
N ASN A 143 -6.06 19.56 17.42
CA ASN A 143 -6.61 18.26 17.01
C ASN A 143 -8.13 18.13 17.23
N ASP A 144 -8.71 18.86 18.18
CA ASP A 144 -10.16 18.91 18.42
C ASP A 144 -10.92 19.85 17.45
N SER A 145 -10.19 20.54 16.57
CA SER A 145 -10.78 21.41 15.53
C SER A 145 -10.96 20.72 14.17
N ILE A 146 -10.60 19.44 14.04
CA ILE A 146 -10.75 18.67 12.81
C ILE A 146 -12.25 18.39 12.56
N PRO A 147 -12.82 18.79 11.40
CA PRO A 147 -14.18 18.42 11.02
C PRO A 147 -14.38 16.89 10.95
N ALA A 148 -15.57 16.40 11.33
CA ALA A 148 -15.87 14.96 11.36
C ALA A 148 -15.72 14.27 9.98
N GLU A 149 -16.04 14.97 8.90
CA GLU A 149 -15.86 14.47 7.53
C GLU A 149 -14.37 14.23 7.23
N ILE A 150 -13.50 15.16 7.63
CA ILE A 150 -12.06 15.04 7.47
C ILE A 150 -11.49 13.93 8.38
N LEU A 151 -11.98 13.79 9.62
CA LEU A 151 -11.61 12.66 10.48
C LEU A 151 -11.92 11.31 9.83
N THR A 152 -13.05 11.20 9.13
CA THR A 152 -13.44 9.97 8.43
C THR A 152 -12.48 9.69 7.26
N GLU A 153 -12.10 10.72 6.50
CA GLU A 153 -11.12 10.58 5.40
C GLU A 153 -9.72 10.19 5.93
N ILE A 154 -9.26 10.80 7.02
CA ILE A 154 -7.99 10.46 7.68
C ILE A 154 -7.99 9.01 8.17
N GLN A 155 -9.10 8.57 8.80
CA GLN A 155 -9.26 7.18 9.23
C GLN A 155 -9.19 6.24 8.03
N SER A 156 -9.93 6.54 6.96
CA SER A 156 -9.93 5.73 5.75
C SER A 156 -8.54 5.65 5.13
N TRP A 157 -7.77 6.74 5.14
CA TRP A 157 -6.39 6.74 4.67
C TRP A 157 -5.49 5.86 5.54
N ALA A 158 -5.62 5.94 6.87
CA ALA A 158 -4.84 5.11 7.79
C ALA A 158 -5.17 3.62 7.63
N ASP A 159 -6.45 3.28 7.47
CA ASP A 159 -6.93 1.92 7.23
C ASP A 159 -6.39 1.38 5.89
N MET A 160 -6.42 2.19 4.83
CA MET A 160 -5.85 1.83 3.52
C MET A 160 -4.34 1.58 3.60
N LYS A 161 -3.59 2.43 4.31
CA LYS A 161 -2.15 2.24 4.54
C LYS A 161 -1.87 0.96 5.32
N CYS A 162 -2.63 0.68 6.36
CA CYS A 162 -2.49 -0.54 7.14
C CYS A 162 -2.80 -1.80 6.31
N ASN A 163 -3.87 -1.74 5.50
CA ASN A 163 -4.22 -2.80 4.57
C ASN A 163 -3.14 -3.03 3.51
N MET A 164 -2.52 -1.96 3.00
CA MET A 164 -1.40 -2.06 2.06
C MET A 164 -0.24 -2.89 2.61
N GLU A 165 0.19 -2.65 3.86
CA GLU A 165 1.28 -3.43 4.44
C GLU A 165 0.90 -4.90 4.66
N THR A 166 -0.36 -5.16 5.03
CA THR A 166 -0.88 -6.53 5.11
C THR A 166 -0.84 -7.22 3.75
N MET A 167 -1.28 -6.51 2.71
CA MET A 167 -1.27 -6.99 1.33
C MET A 167 0.16 -7.27 0.84
N LYS A 168 1.14 -6.42 1.15
CA LYS A 168 2.56 -6.70 0.80
C LYS A 168 3.07 -8.00 1.39
N GLU A 169 2.76 -8.29 2.65
CA GLU A 169 3.15 -9.56 3.27
C GLU A 169 2.46 -10.77 2.61
N GLU A 170 1.18 -10.64 2.27
CA GLU A 170 0.41 -11.68 1.57
C GLU A 170 0.93 -11.92 0.15
N PHE A 171 1.20 -10.84 -0.58
CA PHE A 171 1.82 -10.88 -1.90
C PHE A 171 3.17 -11.62 -1.86
N GLN A 172 4.02 -11.32 -0.88
CA GLN A 172 5.32 -12.00 -0.74
C GLN A 172 5.13 -13.51 -0.53
N LYS A 173 4.17 -13.93 0.30
CA LYS A 173 3.87 -15.36 0.51
C LYS A 173 3.38 -16.04 -0.76
N LEU A 174 2.51 -15.38 -1.52
CA LEU A 174 2.03 -15.89 -2.80
C LEU A 174 3.18 -16.02 -3.81
N LEU A 175 4.06 -15.00 -3.87
CA LEU A 175 5.23 -14.99 -4.73
C LEU A 175 6.21 -16.11 -4.38
N ASP A 176 6.49 -16.33 -3.09
CA ASP A 176 7.37 -17.40 -2.63
C ASP A 176 6.78 -18.78 -2.96
N ALA A 177 5.48 -18.98 -2.76
CA ALA A 177 4.80 -20.22 -3.11
C ALA A 177 4.82 -20.49 -4.62
N PHE A 178 4.58 -19.46 -5.44
CA PHE A 178 4.69 -19.53 -6.89
C PHE A 178 6.12 -19.89 -7.33
N ASN A 179 7.12 -19.22 -6.77
CA ASN A 179 8.52 -19.45 -7.09
C ASN A 179 8.96 -20.87 -6.73
N GLU A 180 8.54 -21.38 -5.57
CA GLU A 180 8.83 -22.75 -5.16
C GLU A 180 8.12 -23.78 -6.06
N GLN A 181 6.86 -23.53 -6.43
CA GLN A 181 6.09 -24.41 -7.33
C GLN A 181 6.74 -24.56 -8.71
N PHE A 182 7.36 -23.50 -9.23
CA PHE A 182 7.95 -23.47 -10.58
C PHE A 182 9.48 -23.33 -10.60
N LYS A 183 10.17 -23.65 -9.50
CA LYS A 183 11.64 -23.46 -9.37
C LYS A 183 12.48 -24.21 -10.40
N ASP A 184 11.97 -25.35 -10.87
CA ASP A 184 12.66 -26.23 -11.83
C ASP A 184 12.24 -25.97 -13.29
N ASP A 185 11.32 -25.03 -13.54
CA ASP A 185 10.93 -24.64 -14.91
C ASP A 185 12.01 -23.73 -15.51
N LYS A 186 12.77 -24.27 -16.47
CA LYS A 186 13.85 -23.55 -17.17
C LYS A 186 13.36 -22.36 -17.99
N GLU A 187 12.07 -22.30 -18.30
CA GLU A 187 11.45 -21.20 -19.04
C GLU A 187 10.69 -20.23 -18.13
N ARG A 188 10.71 -20.43 -16.80
CA ARG A 188 9.97 -19.64 -15.81
C ARG A 188 10.12 -18.15 -16.05
N ASP A 189 11.35 -17.64 -16.08
CA ASP A 189 11.59 -16.19 -16.12
C ASP A 189 11.04 -15.56 -17.41
N ALA A 190 11.19 -16.25 -18.56
CA ALA A 190 10.62 -15.82 -19.83
C ALA A 190 9.08 -15.83 -19.81
N LYS A 191 8.48 -16.87 -19.21
CA LYS A 191 7.01 -16.97 -19.06
C LYS A 191 6.46 -15.92 -18.09
N VAL A 192 7.14 -15.68 -16.96
CA VAL A 192 6.78 -14.62 -15.99
C VAL A 192 6.77 -13.29 -16.71
N LYS A 193 7.86 -12.93 -17.41
CA LYS A 193 7.94 -11.65 -18.14
C LYS A 193 6.78 -11.47 -19.12
N LYS A 194 6.51 -12.48 -19.94
CA LYS A 194 5.42 -12.43 -20.92
C LYS A 194 4.06 -12.25 -20.23
N TYR A 195 3.71 -13.12 -19.29
CA TYR A 195 2.39 -13.12 -18.69
C TYR A 195 2.18 -11.95 -17.72
N ALA A 196 3.20 -11.56 -16.95
CA ALA A 196 3.10 -10.43 -16.03
C ALA A 196 2.83 -9.12 -16.78
N ILE A 197 3.54 -8.86 -17.89
CA ILE A 197 3.28 -7.67 -18.72
C ILE A 197 1.90 -7.72 -19.38
N GLU A 198 1.49 -8.90 -19.89
CA GLU A 198 0.15 -9.06 -20.48
C GLU A 198 -0.96 -8.78 -19.47
N MET A 199 -0.82 -9.27 -18.23
CA MET A 199 -1.85 -9.11 -17.20
C MET A 199 -1.83 -7.71 -16.57
N MET A 200 -0.64 -7.18 -16.25
CA MET A 200 -0.52 -5.83 -15.70
C MET A 200 -0.95 -4.75 -16.70
N GLY A 201 -0.79 -5.00 -18.02
CA GLY A 201 -1.34 -4.11 -19.05
C GLY A 201 -2.87 -4.06 -19.11
N LYS A 202 -3.58 -4.92 -18.37
CA LYS A 202 -5.04 -4.88 -18.18
C LYS A 202 -5.45 -4.19 -16.87
N CYS A 203 -4.49 -3.85 -16.01
CA CYS A 203 -4.76 -3.15 -14.76
C CYS A 203 -5.06 -1.67 -15.05
N GLU A 204 -6.24 -1.19 -14.65
CA GLU A 204 -6.64 0.21 -14.88
C GLU A 204 -5.84 1.23 -14.04
N PHE A 205 -5.14 0.76 -13.01
CA PHE A 205 -4.35 1.58 -12.08
C PHE A 205 -2.85 1.60 -12.41
N VAL A 206 -2.42 0.92 -13.48
CA VAL A 206 -1.03 0.99 -13.96
C VAL A 206 -0.99 1.87 -15.19
N SER A 207 -0.22 2.95 -15.11
CA SER A 207 -0.01 3.83 -16.26
C SER A 207 0.81 3.15 -17.35
N PRO A 208 0.67 3.56 -18.63
CA PRO A 208 1.53 3.08 -19.71
C PRO A 208 3.02 3.30 -19.43
N GLU A 209 3.37 4.40 -18.77
CA GLU A 209 4.74 4.72 -18.35
C GLU A 209 5.27 3.73 -17.32
N GLU A 210 4.52 3.45 -16.25
CA GLU A 210 4.88 2.46 -15.24
C GLU A 210 5.00 1.05 -15.86
N LEU A 211 4.10 0.70 -16.79
CA LEU A 211 4.18 -0.58 -17.50
C LEU A 211 5.46 -0.69 -18.33
N GLU A 212 5.91 0.41 -18.93
CA GLU A 212 7.16 0.46 -19.70
C GLU A 212 8.40 0.38 -18.80
N GLU A 213 8.36 0.99 -17.62
CA GLU A 213 9.40 0.83 -16.60
C GLU A 213 9.49 -0.62 -16.12
N MET A 214 8.35 -1.25 -15.83
CA MET A 214 8.30 -2.67 -15.47
C MET A 214 8.91 -3.58 -16.54
N LYS A 215 8.68 -3.29 -17.83
CA LYS A 215 9.31 -4.08 -18.92
C LYS A 215 10.83 -4.00 -18.87
N LYS A 216 11.39 -2.81 -18.61
CA LYS A 216 12.84 -2.58 -18.52
C LYS A 216 13.45 -3.25 -17.30
N GLU A 217 12.75 -3.25 -16.16
CA GLU A 217 13.23 -3.93 -14.95
C GLU A 217 13.25 -5.46 -15.08
N MET A 218 12.47 -6.00 -16.02
CA MET A 218 12.42 -7.43 -16.35
C MET A 218 13.35 -7.82 -17.53
N GLU A 219 14.17 -6.91 -18.06
CA GLU A 219 15.21 -7.17 -19.07
C GLU A 219 16.56 -7.53 -18.44
#